data_AF-A0A9D4GSH0-F1
#
_entry.id   AF-A0A9D4GSH0-F1
#
_cell.length_a   1.000
_cell.length_b   1.000
_cell.length_c   1.000
_cell.angle_alpha   90.00
_cell.angle_beta   90.00
_cell.angle_gamma   90.00
#
_symmetry.space_group_name_H-M   'P 1'
#
loop_
_entity.id
_entity.type
_entity.pdbx_description
1 polymer ?
#
loop_
_entity_poly.entity_id
_entity_poly.type
_entity_poly.pdbx_seq_one_letter_code
_entity_poly.pdbx_strand_id
1 'polypeptide(L)'
;MCVKHFCHGLLPINFCELDLMHVVPVDEVPTISPRVGHEISPILSCTVHVSESGREQYNRLIQMAYNHYRLASTTVTGIPMKEEQNASSSANYDVELLHPAEAHDEILKSDFNKIGSNFLSGSVEGLMIDSKEGLPISTITLKWCTPKSSVQDLPACTGAYRITPVDVNSRPSSCLTNFLLSGRAVMLEQPRKTGVKVVSHMLTSHGGEIFIHSIPTGRSILEDPPSISEGPGGRVTDYRIPDFREFMKENRLAPVSPAVAKISTQLPIQRALHHVERTSRFWPMVISDSIIFNMASHIDPLPSMLVKERLSDDDELECRKAIFHVVGMETRNEPLPVNLTGTRIKGNKREQQYSQMWSELETLVRAHANTSEAHKRVLECLLECKKPSDDRRKLDKTGSGKEDLSEVESAWKDLDKYQKMTDHEKREFNKVEAAPEDTGPLVKRLRSGFTEPLVKTSGKQSLLSIWTNRIKSVHSQRHEEFIGRQENKGTIADLYRHMFENDGNEEIPVGKP
;
A
#
# COMPACT_ATOMS: atom_id res chain seq x y z
N MET A 1 -16.31 -6.51 -59.14
CA MET A 1 -15.25 -5.69 -58.52
C MET A 1 -15.92 -4.66 -57.63
N CYS A 2 -15.94 -4.88 -56.31
CA CYS A 2 -16.41 -3.86 -55.37
C CYS A 2 -15.19 -3.42 -54.54
N VAL A 3 -14.81 -2.17 -54.71
CA VAL A 3 -13.59 -1.58 -54.17
C VAL A 3 -13.79 -1.39 -52.66
N LYS A 4 -13.17 -2.24 -51.83
CA LYS A 4 -12.99 -1.96 -50.40
C LYS A 4 -12.02 -0.78 -50.27
N HIS A 5 -12.55 0.43 -50.17
CA HIS A 5 -11.81 1.54 -49.58
C HIS A 5 -11.63 1.21 -48.09
N PHE A 6 -10.47 0.67 -47.73
CA PHE A 6 -10.06 0.63 -46.34
C PHE A 6 -9.74 2.07 -45.94
N CYS A 7 -10.65 2.71 -45.20
CA CYS A 7 -10.33 3.94 -44.49
C CYS A 7 -9.18 3.63 -43.51
N HIS A 8 -7.98 4.15 -43.79
CA HIS A 8 -6.85 4.02 -42.89
C HIS A 8 -7.23 4.55 -41.50
N GLY A 9 -7.16 3.70 -40.47
CA GLY A 9 -7.44 4.08 -39.07
C GLY A 9 -8.77 3.57 -38.48
N LEU A 10 -9.60 2.85 -39.22
CA LEU A 10 -10.82 2.22 -38.69
C LEU A 10 -10.64 0.71 -38.48
N LEU A 11 -11.19 0.20 -37.38
CA LEU A 11 -11.28 -1.24 -37.13
C LEU A 11 -12.57 -1.81 -37.76
N PRO A 12 -12.50 -2.96 -38.45
CA PRO A 12 -13.70 -3.63 -38.93
C PRO A 12 -14.52 -4.20 -37.76
N ILE A 13 -15.84 -4.25 -37.92
CA ILE A 13 -16.73 -4.96 -36.99
C ILE A 13 -16.63 -6.45 -37.31
N ASN A 14 -16.02 -7.23 -36.41
CA ASN A 14 -15.89 -8.67 -36.56
C ASN A 14 -17.15 -9.41 -36.10
N PHE A 15 -17.80 -8.91 -35.05
CA PHE A 15 -19.04 -9.45 -34.48
C PHE A 15 -19.87 -8.29 -33.93
N CYS A 16 -21.18 -8.35 -34.12
CA CYS A 16 -22.16 -7.38 -33.66
C CYS A 16 -23.40 -8.13 -33.20
N GLU A 17 -23.77 -7.91 -31.94
CA GLU A 17 -25.05 -8.32 -31.38
C GLU A 17 -25.95 -7.08 -31.33
N LEU A 18 -27.12 -7.17 -31.97
CA LEU A 18 -28.11 -6.11 -32.06
C LEU A 18 -29.33 -6.46 -31.21
N ASP A 19 -29.48 -5.82 -30.06
CA ASP A 19 -30.66 -5.94 -29.22
C ASP A 19 -31.66 -4.82 -29.50
N LEU A 20 -32.84 -5.19 -30.01
CA LEU A 20 -33.95 -4.28 -30.24
C LEU A 20 -34.97 -4.43 -29.12
N MET A 21 -35.23 -3.36 -28.37
CA MET A 21 -36.22 -3.35 -27.30
C MET A 21 -37.49 -2.62 -27.75
N HIS A 22 -38.55 -3.38 -28.03
CA HIS A 22 -39.88 -2.83 -28.22
C HIS A 22 -40.56 -2.63 -26.87
N VAL A 23 -40.80 -1.36 -26.52
CA VAL A 23 -41.45 -0.97 -25.26
C VAL A 23 -42.88 -0.55 -25.56
N VAL A 24 -43.84 -1.12 -24.81
CA VAL A 24 -45.27 -0.81 -24.92
C VAL A 24 -45.79 -0.23 -23.61
N PRO A 25 -46.83 0.63 -23.61
CA PRO A 25 -47.50 1.04 -22.40
C PRO A 25 -48.01 -0.18 -21.60
N VAL A 26 -48.11 -0.02 -20.29
CA VAL A 26 -48.67 -1.07 -19.41
C VAL A 26 -50.11 -1.37 -19.84
N ASP A 27 -50.50 -2.64 -19.82
CA ASP A 27 -51.81 -3.15 -20.25
C ASP A 27 -52.14 -3.03 -21.75
N GLU A 28 -51.20 -2.58 -22.59
CA GLU A 28 -51.36 -2.60 -24.05
C GLU A 28 -50.84 -3.90 -24.67
N VAL A 29 -51.58 -4.43 -25.65
CA VAL A 29 -51.19 -5.65 -26.36
C VAL A 29 -50.01 -5.33 -27.30
N PRO A 30 -48.86 -6.01 -27.16
CA PRO A 30 -47.72 -5.75 -28.02
C PRO A 30 -48.01 -6.16 -29.46
N THR A 31 -47.64 -5.27 -30.39
CA THR A 31 -47.80 -5.51 -31.83
C THR A 31 -46.65 -6.32 -32.43
N ILE A 32 -45.51 -6.36 -31.73
CA ILE A 32 -44.30 -7.09 -32.12
C ILE A 32 -44.12 -8.27 -31.16
N SER A 33 -43.76 -9.43 -31.70
CA SER A 33 -43.41 -10.61 -30.92
C SER A 33 -41.91 -10.66 -30.59
N PRO A 34 -41.51 -11.14 -29.40
CA PRO A 34 -40.09 -11.31 -29.06
C PRO A 34 -39.41 -12.35 -29.96
N ARG A 35 -38.11 -12.18 -30.22
CA ARG A 35 -37.31 -13.08 -31.06
C ARG A 35 -35.89 -13.20 -30.50
N VAL A 36 -35.40 -14.41 -30.26
CA VAL A 36 -34.08 -14.62 -29.62
C VAL A 36 -33.06 -15.10 -30.63
N GLY A 37 -31.88 -14.46 -30.66
CA GLY A 37 -30.67 -15.00 -31.32
C GLY A 37 -30.81 -15.23 -32.82
N HIS A 38 -31.51 -14.34 -33.53
CA HIS A 38 -31.67 -14.46 -34.97
C HIS A 38 -30.39 -14.03 -35.69
N GLU A 39 -29.68 -14.98 -36.30
CA GLU A 39 -28.54 -14.68 -37.16
C GLU A 39 -29.02 -13.99 -38.44
N ILE A 40 -28.68 -12.71 -38.62
CA ILE A 40 -28.97 -11.93 -39.82
C ILE A 40 -27.83 -12.11 -40.83
N SER A 41 -26.60 -12.19 -40.35
CA SER A 41 -25.40 -12.48 -41.14
C SER A 41 -24.30 -13.08 -40.25
N PRO A 42 -23.20 -13.61 -40.82
CA PRO A 42 -22.08 -14.15 -40.03
C PRO A 42 -21.43 -13.16 -39.05
N ILE A 43 -21.69 -11.86 -39.23
CA ILE A 43 -21.17 -10.76 -38.39
C ILE A 43 -22.26 -10.20 -37.46
N LEU A 44 -23.55 -10.40 -37.78
CA LEU A 44 -24.67 -9.74 -37.13
C LEU A 44 -25.71 -10.74 -36.63
N SER A 45 -25.84 -10.84 -35.31
CA SER A 45 -26.99 -11.45 -34.64
C SER A 45 -27.96 -10.39 -34.16
N CYS A 46 -29.24 -10.69 -34.12
CA CYS A 46 -30.27 -9.80 -33.62
C CYS A 46 -31.23 -10.50 -32.68
N THR A 47 -31.52 -9.82 -31.57
CA THR A 47 -32.51 -10.24 -30.57
C THR A 47 -33.54 -9.12 -30.43
N VAL A 48 -34.82 -9.48 -30.49
CA VAL A 48 -35.95 -8.58 -30.27
C VAL A 48 -36.55 -8.89 -28.90
N HIS A 49 -36.52 -7.91 -28.01
CA HIS A 49 -37.17 -7.93 -26.72
C HIS A 49 -38.48 -7.16 -26.79
N VAL A 50 -39.48 -7.65 -26.07
CA VAL A 50 -40.77 -6.98 -25.91
C VAL A 50 -40.98 -6.84 -24.41
N SER A 51 -41.30 -5.62 -23.96
CA SER A 51 -41.43 -5.32 -22.55
C SER A 51 -42.44 -4.19 -22.34
N GLU A 52 -43.20 -4.26 -21.25
CA GLU A 52 -44.01 -3.13 -20.81
C GLU A 52 -43.13 -2.02 -20.23
N SER A 53 -43.58 -0.78 -20.37
CA SER A 53 -42.91 0.39 -19.83
C SER A 53 -42.81 0.35 -18.29
N GLY A 54 -41.86 1.09 -17.72
CA GLY A 54 -41.70 1.18 -16.28
C GLY A 54 -40.90 0.01 -15.69
N ARG A 55 -41.49 -0.74 -14.75
CA ARG A 55 -40.76 -1.76 -13.96
C ARG A 55 -40.28 -2.93 -14.82
N GLU A 56 -41.10 -3.40 -15.76
CA GLU A 56 -40.73 -4.53 -16.62
C GLU A 56 -39.58 -4.16 -17.57
N GLN A 57 -39.60 -2.93 -18.11
CA GLN A 57 -38.49 -2.39 -18.88
C GLN A 57 -37.19 -2.35 -18.05
N TYR A 58 -37.26 -1.85 -16.82
CA TYR A 58 -36.12 -1.83 -15.90
C TYR A 58 -35.57 -3.25 -15.64
N ASN A 59 -36.45 -4.19 -15.27
CA ASN A 59 -36.09 -5.58 -15.03
C ASN A 59 -35.38 -6.21 -16.23
N ARG A 60 -35.87 -5.92 -17.44
CA ARG A 60 -35.29 -6.45 -18.68
C ARG A 60 -33.91 -5.86 -18.96
N LEU A 61 -33.72 -4.56 -18.76
CA LEU A 61 -32.41 -3.91 -18.93
C LEU A 61 -31.37 -4.45 -17.95
N ILE A 62 -31.75 -4.68 -16.69
CA ILE A 62 -30.86 -5.30 -15.70
C ILE A 62 -30.52 -6.74 -16.12
N GLN A 63 -31.48 -7.52 -16.60
CA GLN A 63 -31.23 -8.87 -17.10
C GLN A 63 -30.28 -8.89 -18.31
N MET A 64 -30.42 -7.93 -19.22
CA MET A 64 -29.50 -7.78 -20.35
C MET A 64 -28.10 -7.45 -19.87
N ALA A 65 -27.93 -6.48 -18.96
CA ALA A 65 -26.63 -6.17 -18.37
C ALA A 65 -26.02 -7.37 -17.64
N TYR A 66 -26.84 -8.11 -16.89
CA TYR A 66 -26.45 -9.35 -16.20
C TYR A 66 -25.85 -10.37 -17.18
N ASN A 67 -26.49 -10.58 -18.33
CA ASN A 67 -26.02 -11.52 -19.35
C ASN A 67 -24.80 -10.99 -20.12
N HIS A 68 -24.85 -9.75 -20.59
CA HIS A 68 -23.80 -9.16 -21.45
C HIS A 68 -22.46 -9.04 -20.73
N TYR A 69 -22.48 -8.73 -19.44
CA TYR A 69 -21.28 -8.61 -18.62
C TYR A 69 -20.99 -9.85 -17.78
N ARG A 70 -21.78 -10.93 -17.96
CA ARG A 70 -21.63 -12.19 -17.24
C ARG A 70 -21.54 -11.97 -15.72
N LEU A 71 -22.52 -11.25 -15.20
CA LEU A 71 -22.62 -10.91 -13.79
C LEU A 71 -23.24 -12.05 -12.99
N ALA A 72 -23.06 -12.00 -11.67
CA ALA A 72 -23.81 -12.76 -10.69
C ALA A 72 -24.40 -11.80 -9.65
N SER A 73 -25.37 -12.30 -8.89
CA SER A 73 -26.03 -11.55 -7.81
C SER A 73 -25.74 -12.18 -6.46
N THR A 74 -25.42 -11.36 -5.47
CA THR A 74 -25.29 -11.75 -4.06
C THR A 74 -26.23 -10.91 -3.20
N THR A 75 -27.10 -11.58 -2.44
CA THR A 75 -27.93 -10.94 -1.42
C THR A 75 -27.27 -11.07 -0.07
N VAL A 76 -26.78 -9.95 0.46
CA VAL A 76 -26.24 -9.85 1.81
C VAL A 76 -27.39 -9.72 2.79
N THR A 77 -27.49 -10.66 3.74
CA THR A 77 -28.61 -10.74 4.69
C THR A 77 -28.20 -10.50 6.12
N GLY A 78 -29.17 -10.16 6.97
CA GLY A 78 -28.93 -10.02 8.41
C GLY A 78 -28.07 -8.80 8.75
N ILE A 79 -28.17 -7.73 7.96
CA ILE A 79 -27.43 -6.49 8.16
C ILE A 79 -28.03 -5.78 9.38
N PRO A 80 -27.26 -5.58 10.47
CA PRO A 80 -27.78 -4.94 11.67
C PRO A 80 -27.87 -3.43 11.43
N MET A 81 -29.09 -2.89 11.44
CA MET A 81 -29.34 -1.46 11.31
C MET A 81 -30.04 -0.92 12.55
N LYS A 82 -29.71 0.32 12.94
CA LYS A 82 -30.41 1.05 13.99
C LYS A 82 -31.54 1.85 13.36
N GLU A 83 -32.77 1.66 13.82
CA GLU A 83 -33.91 2.48 13.40
C GLU A 83 -33.85 3.85 14.09
N GLU A 84 -34.04 4.93 13.33
CA GLU A 84 -33.99 6.30 13.88
C GLU A 84 -35.19 6.63 14.76
N GLN A 85 -36.35 6.01 14.49
CA GLN A 85 -37.59 6.30 15.21
C GLN A 85 -37.82 5.40 16.43
N ASN A 86 -37.16 4.24 16.52
CA ASN A 86 -37.24 3.33 17.65
C ASN A 86 -35.85 2.77 17.99
N ALA A 87 -35.14 3.42 18.92
CA ALA A 87 -33.80 3.00 19.35
C ALA A 87 -33.77 1.63 20.07
N SER A 88 -34.94 1.02 20.33
CA SER A 88 -35.11 -0.28 20.98
C SER A 88 -35.44 -1.43 20.02
N SER A 89 -35.65 -1.18 18.72
CA SER A 89 -35.82 -2.22 17.69
C SER A 89 -34.69 -2.18 16.67
N SER A 90 -34.04 -3.33 16.45
CA SER A 90 -33.14 -3.54 15.31
C SER A 90 -33.88 -4.36 14.26
N ALA A 91 -34.06 -3.80 13.06
CA ALA A 91 -34.53 -4.55 11.90
C ALA A 91 -33.32 -5.11 11.12
N ASN A 92 -33.46 -6.33 10.62
CA ASN A 92 -32.49 -6.95 9.72
C ASN A 92 -32.91 -6.61 8.30
N TYR A 93 -31.99 -6.01 7.56
CA TYR A 93 -32.20 -5.70 6.15
C TYR A 93 -31.31 -6.57 5.27
N ASP A 94 -31.74 -6.70 4.03
CA ASP A 94 -31.01 -7.39 2.98
C ASP A 94 -30.63 -6.39 1.89
N VAL A 95 -29.47 -6.59 1.26
CA VAL A 95 -28.98 -5.77 0.16
C VAL A 95 -28.50 -6.69 -0.95
N GLU A 96 -29.05 -6.50 -2.15
CA GLU A 96 -28.64 -7.24 -3.34
C GLU A 96 -27.53 -6.49 -4.11
N LEU A 97 -26.48 -7.22 -4.45
CA LEU A 97 -25.26 -6.71 -5.09
C LEU A 97 -24.99 -7.48 -6.38
N LEU A 98 -24.73 -6.77 -7.47
CA LEU A 98 -24.22 -7.35 -8.71
C LEU A 98 -22.70 -7.23 -8.77
N HIS A 99 -22.05 -8.25 -9.33
CA HIS A 99 -20.60 -8.30 -9.54
C HIS A 99 -20.28 -9.33 -10.63
N PRO A 100 -19.05 -9.37 -11.18
CA PRO A 100 -18.61 -10.44 -12.07
C PRO A 100 -18.88 -11.85 -11.49
N ALA A 101 -19.34 -12.78 -12.33
CA ALA A 101 -19.74 -14.12 -11.90
C ALA A 101 -18.60 -14.95 -11.30
N GLU A 102 -17.35 -14.62 -11.65
CA GLU A 102 -16.13 -15.27 -11.15
C GLU A 102 -15.96 -15.14 -9.63
N ALA A 103 -16.66 -14.20 -8.98
CA ALA A 103 -16.69 -14.13 -7.52
C ALA A 103 -17.25 -15.42 -6.90
N HIS A 104 -18.16 -16.11 -7.59
CA HIS A 104 -18.83 -17.32 -7.10
C HIS A 104 -18.19 -18.63 -7.55
N ASP A 105 -17.07 -18.58 -8.27
CA ASP A 105 -16.40 -19.77 -8.81
C ASP A 105 -16.11 -20.82 -7.73
N GLU A 106 -15.59 -20.40 -6.57
CA GLU A 106 -15.21 -21.32 -5.50
C GLU A 106 -16.40 -21.93 -4.77
N ILE A 107 -17.42 -21.11 -4.46
CA ILE A 107 -18.61 -21.58 -3.77
C ILE A 107 -19.36 -22.60 -4.63
N LEU A 108 -19.48 -22.33 -5.94
CA LEU A 108 -20.11 -23.26 -6.88
C LEU A 108 -19.28 -24.54 -7.04
N LYS A 109 -17.96 -24.46 -7.22
CA LYS A 109 -17.07 -25.64 -7.30
C LYS A 109 -17.14 -26.52 -6.05
N SER A 110 -17.24 -25.91 -4.87
CA SER A 110 -17.31 -26.64 -3.59
C SER A 110 -18.58 -27.47 -3.44
N ASP A 111 -19.67 -27.07 -4.09
CA ASP A 111 -20.94 -27.78 -4.08
C ASP A 111 -21.02 -28.85 -5.18
N PHE A 112 -20.42 -28.60 -6.36
CA PHE A 112 -20.26 -29.63 -7.42
C PHE A 112 -19.52 -30.88 -6.93
N ASN A 113 -18.49 -30.71 -6.08
CA ASN A 113 -17.75 -31.84 -5.53
C ASN A 113 -18.51 -32.61 -4.43
N LYS A 114 -19.58 -32.05 -3.87
CA LYS A 114 -20.43 -32.72 -2.88
C LYS A 114 -21.60 -33.48 -3.51
N ILE A 115 -22.06 -33.02 -4.67
CA ILE A 115 -23.20 -33.57 -5.40
C ILE A 115 -22.66 -34.21 -6.68
N GLY A 116 -22.25 -35.47 -6.61
CA GLY A 116 -21.77 -36.21 -7.79
C GLY A 116 -22.75 -36.09 -8.96
N SER A 117 -22.22 -35.74 -10.14
CA SER A 117 -22.71 -35.83 -11.54
C SER A 117 -24.21 -35.97 -11.89
N ASN A 118 -25.18 -35.65 -11.04
CA ASN A 118 -26.60 -35.59 -11.39
C ASN A 118 -27.01 -34.13 -11.57
N PHE A 119 -26.56 -33.57 -12.70
CA PHE A 119 -26.77 -32.18 -13.10
C PHE A 119 -28.12 -31.99 -13.78
N LEU A 120 -29.24 -32.31 -13.12
CA LEU A 120 -30.56 -31.90 -13.57
C LEU A 120 -31.48 -31.79 -12.34
N SER A 121 -31.91 -30.57 -11.98
CA SER A 121 -32.97 -30.29 -10.99
C SER A 121 -32.64 -30.30 -9.48
N GLY A 122 -31.51 -29.74 -9.06
CA GLY A 122 -31.28 -29.43 -7.64
C GLY A 122 -30.79 -28.00 -7.45
N SER A 123 -31.67 -27.07 -7.07
CA SER A 123 -31.23 -25.77 -6.55
C SER A 123 -30.23 -26.01 -5.43
N VAL A 124 -29.15 -25.24 -5.37
CA VAL A 124 -28.23 -25.21 -4.23
C VAL A 124 -29.06 -24.90 -2.98
N GLU A 125 -29.47 -25.94 -2.24
CA GLU A 125 -30.67 -25.91 -1.40
C GLU A 125 -30.53 -24.85 -0.28
N GLY A 126 -31.21 -23.70 -0.47
CA GLY A 126 -31.18 -22.55 0.45
C GLY A 126 -30.05 -21.54 0.26
N LEU A 127 -29.13 -21.76 -0.68
CA LEU A 127 -28.06 -20.81 -1.00
C LEU A 127 -28.45 -19.88 -2.15
N MET A 128 -29.03 -20.41 -3.23
CA MET A 128 -29.60 -19.61 -4.31
C MET A 128 -31.09 -19.40 -4.08
N ILE A 129 -31.53 -18.16 -4.20
CA ILE A 129 -32.93 -17.74 -4.13
C ILE A 129 -33.26 -16.86 -5.34
N ASP A 130 -34.54 -16.61 -5.58
CA ASP A 130 -34.97 -15.58 -6.51
C ASP A 130 -34.61 -14.19 -5.97
N SER A 131 -34.31 -13.26 -6.86
CA SER A 131 -33.99 -11.87 -6.49
C SER A 131 -35.07 -11.28 -5.58
N LYS A 132 -34.62 -10.66 -4.47
CA LYS A 132 -35.53 -10.00 -3.53
C LYS A 132 -36.04 -8.66 -4.05
N GLU A 133 -35.34 -8.08 -5.01
CA GLU A 133 -35.75 -6.87 -5.73
C GLU A 133 -36.78 -7.15 -6.84
N GLY A 134 -37.13 -8.44 -7.05
CA GLY A 134 -38.08 -8.87 -8.08
C GLY A 134 -37.48 -8.88 -9.48
N LEU A 135 -36.15 -8.96 -9.58
CA LEU A 135 -35.48 -9.13 -10.86
C LEU A 135 -35.61 -10.58 -11.35
N PRO A 136 -35.63 -10.83 -12.67
CA PRO A 136 -35.67 -12.17 -13.25
C PRO A 136 -34.29 -12.85 -13.22
N ILE A 137 -33.60 -12.82 -12.08
CA ILE A 137 -32.29 -13.42 -11.84
C ILE A 137 -32.29 -14.17 -10.51
N SER A 138 -31.41 -15.16 -10.39
CA SER A 138 -31.11 -15.82 -9.12
C SER A 138 -29.95 -15.14 -8.41
N THR A 139 -29.98 -15.18 -7.09
CA THR A 139 -29.00 -14.55 -6.20
C THR A 139 -28.50 -15.52 -5.14
N ILE A 140 -27.19 -15.46 -4.86
CA ILE A 140 -26.57 -16.20 -3.76
C ILE A 140 -26.78 -15.44 -2.46
N THR A 141 -27.40 -16.09 -1.47
CA THR A 141 -27.63 -15.54 -0.15
C THR A 141 -26.41 -15.74 0.73
N LEU A 142 -25.83 -14.65 1.23
CA LEU A 142 -24.76 -14.69 2.21
C LEU A 142 -25.15 -13.86 3.43
N LYS A 143 -24.85 -14.35 4.63
CA LYS A 143 -25.20 -13.70 5.89
C LYS A 143 -24.07 -12.81 6.37
N TRP A 144 -24.41 -11.59 6.77
CA TRP A 144 -23.51 -10.68 7.46
C TRP A 144 -22.95 -11.34 8.72
N CYS A 145 -21.63 -11.32 8.86
CA CYS A 145 -20.91 -11.72 10.05
C CYS A 145 -20.02 -10.57 10.51
N THR A 146 -20.24 -10.09 11.74
CA THR A 146 -19.38 -9.08 12.36
C THR A 146 -18.01 -9.69 12.62
N PRO A 147 -16.92 -9.13 12.05
CA PRO A 147 -15.59 -9.66 12.31
C PRO A 147 -15.24 -9.55 13.79
N LYS A 148 -14.78 -10.65 14.39
CA LYS A 148 -14.45 -10.75 15.83
C LYS A 148 -13.18 -9.99 16.23
N SER A 149 -12.34 -9.63 15.25
CA SER A 149 -11.09 -8.88 15.42
C SER A 149 -11.00 -7.79 14.36
N SER A 150 -10.11 -6.81 14.55
CA SER A 150 -9.82 -5.86 13.47
C SER A 150 -9.29 -6.64 12.27
N VAL A 151 -9.98 -6.58 11.13
CA VAL A 151 -9.62 -7.22 9.85
C VAL A 151 -8.39 -6.56 9.21
N GLN A 152 -7.43 -6.10 10.02
CA GLN A 152 -6.20 -5.47 9.54
C GLN A 152 -5.36 -6.46 8.73
N ASP A 153 -5.52 -7.76 8.99
CA ASP A 153 -5.00 -8.83 8.15
C ASP A 153 -6.09 -9.27 7.17
N LEU A 154 -5.91 -8.91 5.90
CA LEU A 154 -6.74 -9.42 4.82
C LEU A 154 -6.61 -10.96 4.80
N PRO A 155 -7.72 -11.71 4.80
CA PRO A 155 -7.65 -13.15 4.64
C PRO A 155 -7.02 -13.50 3.28
N ALA A 156 -6.50 -14.72 3.17
CA ALA A 156 -6.14 -15.27 1.87
C ALA A 156 -7.32 -15.11 0.91
N CYS A 157 -7.04 -14.53 -0.26
CA CYS A 157 -8.04 -14.08 -1.21
C CYS A 157 -7.65 -14.62 -2.59
N THR A 158 -8.59 -15.26 -3.27
CA THR A 158 -8.35 -15.84 -4.61
C THR A 158 -8.84 -14.94 -5.73
N GLY A 159 -9.75 -14.02 -5.44
CA GLY A 159 -10.20 -12.98 -6.35
C GLY A 159 -10.86 -11.83 -5.62
N ALA A 160 -10.78 -10.62 -6.19
CA ALA A 160 -11.45 -9.43 -5.68
C ALA A 160 -12.16 -8.73 -6.84
N TYR A 161 -13.46 -8.52 -6.69
CA TYR A 161 -14.33 -8.05 -7.78
C TYR A 161 -15.12 -6.84 -7.33
N ARG A 162 -15.26 -5.85 -8.21
CA ARG A 162 -16.09 -4.66 -7.91
C ARG A 162 -17.55 -5.07 -7.79
N ILE A 163 -18.27 -4.41 -6.89
CA ILE A 163 -19.70 -4.59 -6.68
C ILE A 163 -20.48 -3.35 -7.07
N THR A 164 -21.74 -3.53 -7.46
CA THR A 164 -22.73 -2.47 -7.54
C THR A 164 -24.01 -2.92 -6.82
N PRO A 165 -24.58 -2.14 -5.89
CA PRO A 165 -25.90 -2.44 -5.36
C PRO A 165 -26.95 -2.36 -6.47
N VAL A 166 -27.96 -3.24 -6.42
CA VAL A 166 -29.10 -3.21 -7.36
C VAL A 166 -29.92 -1.94 -7.16
N ASP A 167 -30.37 -1.69 -5.92
CA ASP A 167 -30.95 -0.40 -5.52
C ASP A 167 -29.91 0.39 -4.73
N VAL A 168 -29.22 1.31 -5.40
CA VAL A 168 -28.17 2.15 -4.79
C VAL A 168 -28.71 3.19 -3.80
N ASN A 169 -29.96 3.64 -3.98
CA ASN A 169 -30.56 4.72 -3.19
C ASN A 169 -31.37 4.21 -2.00
N SER A 170 -31.60 2.90 -1.90
CA SER A 170 -32.24 2.32 -0.72
C SER A 170 -31.46 2.66 0.54
N ARG A 171 -32.21 2.87 1.64
CA ARG A 171 -31.61 3.09 2.97
C ARG A 171 -30.68 1.93 3.36
N PRO A 172 -31.04 0.63 3.18
CA PRO A 172 -30.14 -0.48 3.45
C PRO A 172 -28.83 -0.44 2.66
N SER A 173 -28.89 -0.23 1.35
CA SER A 173 -27.70 -0.15 0.48
C SER A 173 -26.82 1.04 0.85
N SER A 174 -27.42 2.20 1.13
CA SER A 174 -26.71 3.40 1.56
C SER A 174 -25.99 3.17 2.90
N CYS A 175 -26.61 2.48 3.86
CA CYS A 175 -25.97 2.15 5.13
C CYS A 175 -24.82 1.15 4.95
N LEU A 176 -25.00 0.09 4.15
CA LEU A 176 -23.96 -0.90 3.87
C LEU A 176 -22.74 -0.26 3.18
N THR A 177 -22.98 0.48 2.10
CA THR A 177 -21.90 1.11 1.32
C THR A 177 -21.13 2.14 2.14
N ASN A 178 -21.80 3.03 2.88
CA ASN A 178 -21.13 3.99 3.78
C ASN A 178 -20.35 3.31 4.90
N PHE A 179 -20.87 2.20 5.46
CA PHE A 179 -20.14 1.41 6.43
C PHE A 179 -18.81 0.90 5.85
N LEU A 180 -18.82 0.37 4.63
CA LEU A 180 -17.64 -0.14 3.94
C LEU A 180 -16.67 0.99 3.57
N LEU A 181 -17.18 2.10 3.04
CA LEU A 181 -16.38 3.29 2.67
C LEU A 181 -15.70 3.95 3.86
N SER A 182 -16.22 3.76 5.08
CA SER A 182 -15.53 4.20 6.32
C SER A 182 -14.24 3.43 6.63
N GLY A 183 -13.89 2.43 5.82
CA GLY A 183 -12.70 1.59 5.97
C GLY A 183 -12.95 0.34 6.84
N ARG A 184 -14.21 -0.02 7.08
CA ARG A 184 -14.59 -1.25 7.77
C ARG A 184 -14.83 -2.36 6.74
N ALA A 185 -14.59 -3.59 7.16
CA ALA A 185 -14.85 -4.78 6.36
C ALA A 185 -15.99 -5.61 6.96
N VAL A 186 -16.66 -6.38 6.12
CA VAL A 186 -17.76 -7.27 6.49
C VAL A 186 -17.41 -8.67 6.00
N MET A 187 -17.52 -9.66 6.89
CA MET A 187 -17.36 -11.06 6.51
C MET A 187 -18.72 -11.64 6.12
N LEU A 188 -18.74 -12.49 5.09
CA LEU A 188 -19.96 -13.06 4.53
C LEU A 188 -19.97 -14.58 4.72
N GLU A 189 -20.91 -15.04 5.53
CA GLU A 189 -21.12 -16.43 5.93
C GLU A 189 -22.12 -17.13 5.01
N GLN A 190 -21.83 -18.36 4.59
CA GLN A 190 -22.80 -19.19 3.87
C GLN A 190 -23.90 -19.65 4.84
N PRO A 191 -25.19 -19.43 4.55
CA PRO A 191 -26.28 -19.95 5.36
C PRO A 191 -26.26 -21.49 5.34
N ARG A 192 -26.14 -22.12 6.51
CA ARG A 192 -26.20 -23.59 6.67
C ARG A 192 -27.19 -23.95 7.78
N LYS A 193 -28.01 -24.98 7.54
CA LYS A 193 -28.99 -25.49 8.54
C LYS A 193 -28.29 -26.15 9.73
N THR A 194 -27.14 -26.80 9.51
CA THR A 194 -26.32 -27.46 10.53
C THR A 194 -24.83 -27.39 10.17
N GLY A 195 -23.95 -27.38 11.19
CA GLY A 195 -22.49 -27.45 11.01
C GLY A 195 -21.72 -26.18 11.39
N VAL A 196 -20.41 -26.21 11.12
CA VAL A 196 -19.50 -25.09 11.39
C VAL A 196 -19.77 -23.95 10.40
N LYS A 197 -19.75 -22.72 10.91
CA LYS A 197 -19.91 -21.50 10.11
C LYS A 197 -18.80 -21.41 9.07
N VAL A 198 -19.18 -21.18 7.81
CA VAL A 198 -18.23 -21.05 6.70
C VAL A 198 -18.27 -19.63 6.17
N VAL A 199 -17.20 -18.87 6.39
CA VAL A 199 -17.00 -17.57 5.72
C VAL A 199 -16.43 -17.84 4.33
N SER A 200 -17.10 -17.32 3.31
CA SER A 200 -16.70 -17.53 1.91
C SER A 200 -16.32 -16.25 1.19
N HIS A 201 -16.80 -15.10 1.67
CA HIS A 201 -16.52 -13.82 1.06
C HIS A 201 -16.28 -12.74 2.10
N MET A 202 -15.71 -11.63 1.65
CA MET A 202 -15.57 -10.42 2.44
C MET A 202 -15.86 -9.20 1.57
N LEU A 203 -16.64 -8.25 2.10
CA LEU A 203 -16.80 -6.93 1.51
C LEU A 203 -15.85 -5.95 2.18
N THR A 204 -15.10 -5.20 1.40
CA THR A 204 -14.23 -4.13 1.92
C THR A 204 -14.03 -3.03 0.88
N SER A 205 -13.69 -1.84 1.35
CA SER A 205 -13.34 -0.72 0.48
C SER A 205 -11.83 -0.59 0.28
N HIS A 206 -11.43 -0.48 -0.98
CA HIS A 206 -10.07 -0.12 -1.38
C HIS A 206 -10.10 1.23 -2.06
N GLY A 207 -9.85 2.29 -1.28
CA GLY A 207 -9.69 3.62 -1.84
C GLY A 207 -10.92 4.25 -2.46
N GLY A 208 -12.09 4.03 -1.84
CA GLY A 208 -13.37 4.60 -2.31
C GLY A 208 -14.14 3.66 -3.25
N GLU A 209 -13.51 2.58 -3.71
CA GLU A 209 -14.17 1.50 -4.44
C GLU A 209 -14.49 0.35 -3.49
N ILE A 210 -15.60 -0.35 -3.70
CA ILE A 210 -16.02 -1.49 -2.87
C ILE A 210 -15.82 -2.78 -3.66
N PHE A 211 -15.20 -3.76 -3.01
CA PHE A 211 -14.91 -5.07 -3.59
C PHE A 211 -15.53 -6.19 -2.76
N ILE A 212 -16.02 -7.22 -3.45
CA ILE A 212 -16.26 -8.54 -2.89
C ILE A 212 -15.03 -9.41 -3.12
N HIS A 213 -14.46 -9.90 -2.04
CA HIS A 213 -13.31 -10.78 -2.02
C HIS A 213 -13.80 -12.22 -1.86
N SER A 214 -13.32 -13.13 -2.72
CA SER A 214 -13.53 -14.57 -2.60
C SER A 214 -12.47 -15.16 -1.68
N ILE A 215 -12.92 -15.86 -0.64
CA ILE A 215 -12.08 -16.47 0.38
C ILE A 215 -12.19 -18.00 0.25
N PRO A 216 -11.05 -18.72 0.14
CA PRO A 216 -11.06 -20.16 0.07
C PRO A 216 -11.73 -20.75 1.32
N THR A 217 -12.78 -21.55 1.10
CA THR A 217 -13.49 -22.27 2.17
C THR A 217 -12.93 -23.67 2.42
N GLY A 218 -12.04 -24.14 1.55
CA GLY A 218 -11.40 -25.44 1.65
C GLY A 218 -10.32 -25.48 2.74
N ARG A 219 -9.94 -26.68 3.14
CA ARG A 219 -8.78 -26.89 4.00
C ARG A 219 -7.53 -26.39 3.26
N SER A 220 -6.72 -25.54 3.91
CA SER A 220 -5.47 -25.09 3.31
C SER A 220 -4.49 -26.26 3.22
N ILE A 221 -3.85 -26.44 2.07
CA ILE A 221 -2.73 -27.38 1.94
C ILE A 221 -1.51 -26.94 2.76
N LEU A 222 -1.51 -25.69 3.23
CA LEU A 222 -0.48 -25.10 4.09
C LEU A 222 -0.90 -25.06 5.57
N GLU A 223 -1.99 -25.76 5.93
CA GLU A 223 -2.32 -25.99 7.34
C GLU A 223 -1.24 -26.87 7.98
N ASP A 224 -0.93 -26.62 9.25
CA ASP A 224 0.13 -27.29 10.01
C ASP A 224 1.53 -27.21 9.35
N PRO A 225 2.07 -26.01 9.09
CA PRO A 225 3.41 -25.88 8.54
C PRO A 225 4.47 -26.48 9.50
N PRO A 226 5.60 -26.99 8.98
CA PRO A 226 6.69 -27.49 9.81
C PRO A 226 7.14 -26.44 10.84
N SER A 227 7.52 -26.90 12.04
CA SER A 227 8.00 -25.99 13.08
C SER A 227 9.27 -25.27 12.61
N ILE A 228 9.28 -23.94 12.75
CA ILE A 228 10.47 -23.11 12.46
C ILE A 228 11.67 -23.60 13.27
N SER A 229 11.46 -24.08 14.50
CA SER A 229 12.54 -24.56 15.39
C SER A 229 13.22 -25.85 14.91
N GLU A 230 12.58 -26.61 14.03
CA GLU A 230 13.08 -27.87 13.48
C GLU A 230 13.76 -27.68 12.12
N GLY A 231 13.54 -26.54 11.47
CA GLY A 231 14.14 -26.19 10.18
C GLY A 231 15.58 -25.63 10.29
N PRO A 232 16.21 -25.33 9.14
CA PRO A 232 17.50 -24.65 9.09
C PRO A 232 17.45 -23.32 9.84
N GLY A 233 18.38 -23.12 10.78
CA GLY A 233 18.40 -21.92 11.63
C GLY A 233 17.46 -21.96 12.84
N GLY A 234 16.57 -22.97 12.96
CA GLY A 234 15.59 -23.07 14.04
C GLY A 234 16.17 -23.21 15.47
N ARG A 235 17.46 -23.57 15.56
CA ARG A 235 18.21 -23.66 16.83
C ARG A 235 18.94 -22.37 17.21
N VAL A 236 19.02 -21.40 16.31
CA VAL A 236 19.62 -20.09 16.59
C VAL A 236 18.64 -19.28 17.43
N THR A 237 19.08 -18.81 18.59
CA THR A 237 18.21 -18.18 19.59
C THR A 237 18.34 -16.66 19.66
N ASP A 238 19.38 -16.11 19.05
CA ASP A 238 19.78 -14.70 19.14
C ASP A 238 19.71 -13.99 17.78
N TYR A 239 18.68 -14.30 16.98
CA TYR A 239 18.38 -13.53 15.77
C TYR A 239 18.08 -12.06 16.08
N ARG A 240 18.55 -11.17 15.20
CA ARG A 240 18.31 -9.72 15.26
C ARG A 240 16.92 -9.32 14.77
N ILE A 241 15.89 -9.98 15.28
CA ILE A 241 14.48 -9.76 14.88
C ILE A 241 14.04 -8.29 15.07
N PRO A 242 14.36 -7.60 16.19
CA PRO A 242 13.98 -6.20 16.35
C PRO A 242 14.62 -5.28 15.30
N ASP A 243 15.90 -5.50 15.00
CA ASP A 243 16.65 -4.68 14.05
C ASP A 243 16.18 -4.95 12.62
N PHE A 244 15.91 -6.21 12.27
CA PHE A 244 15.34 -6.56 10.97
C PHE A 244 13.92 -5.98 10.80
N ARG A 245 13.13 -5.93 11.87
CA ARG A 245 11.82 -5.28 11.85
C ARG A 245 11.95 -3.79 11.54
N GLU A 246 12.94 -3.10 12.10
CA GLU A 246 13.15 -1.68 11.80
C GLU A 246 13.65 -1.50 10.36
N PHE A 247 14.59 -2.34 9.92
CA PHE A 247 15.01 -2.43 8.51
C PHE A 247 13.81 -2.57 7.56
N MET A 248 12.85 -3.45 7.86
CA MET A 248 11.63 -3.61 7.06
C MET A 248 10.74 -2.37 7.06
N LYS A 249 10.71 -1.60 8.15
CA LYS A 249 9.91 -0.35 8.22
C LYS A 249 10.56 0.77 7.41
N GLU A 250 11.88 0.90 7.48
CA GLU A 250 12.66 1.88 6.74
C GLU A 250 12.58 1.63 5.22
N ASN A 251 12.50 0.35 4.83
CA ASN A 251 12.41 -0.09 3.43
C ASN A 251 10.97 -0.27 2.91
N ARG A 252 9.96 0.35 3.54
CA ARG A 252 8.57 0.27 3.06
C ARG A 252 8.42 0.93 1.69
N LEU A 253 7.79 0.21 0.77
CA LEU A 253 7.45 0.76 -0.53
C LEU A 253 6.35 1.82 -0.40
N ALA A 254 6.46 2.86 -1.22
CA ALA A 254 5.44 3.89 -1.36
C ALA A 254 5.23 4.19 -2.85
N PRO A 255 3.98 4.41 -3.30
CA PRO A 255 3.72 4.82 -4.67
C PRO A 255 4.38 6.17 -5.00
N VAL A 256 5.05 6.22 -6.14
CA VAL A 256 5.72 7.43 -6.60
C VAL A 256 4.72 8.37 -7.27
N SER A 257 4.84 9.67 -6.99
CA SER A 257 4.04 10.70 -7.65
C SER A 257 4.25 10.67 -9.17
N PRO A 258 3.20 10.81 -9.99
CA PRO A 258 3.31 10.89 -11.45
C PRO A 258 4.33 11.93 -11.93
N ALA A 259 4.49 13.04 -11.20
CA ALA A 259 5.45 14.09 -11.54
C ALA A 259 6.91 13.59 -11.41
N VAL A 260 7.22 12.85 -10.34
CA VAL A 260 8.55 12.28 -10.10
C VAL A 260 8.83 11.12 -11.05
N ALA A 261 7.80 10.34 -11.38
CA ALA A 261 7.91 9.24 -12.34
C ALA A 261 8.28 9.72 -13.75
N LYS A 262 7.83 10.93 -14.16
CA LYS A 262 8.16 11.52 -15.47
C LYS A 262 9.60 12.04 -15.58
N ILE A 263 10.19 12.46 -14.46
CA ILE A 263 11.53 13.05 -14.42
C ILE A 263 12.60 11.97 -14.24
N SER A 264 12.27 10.89 -13.53
CA SER A 264 13.20 9.80 -13.24
C SER A 264 13.44 8.93 -14.46
N THR A 265 14.70 8.77 -14.85
CA THR A 265 15.12 7.83 -15.90
C THR A 265 15.04 6.37 -15.45
N GLN A 266 15.06 6.13 -14.13
CA GLN A 266 15.02 4.80 -13.54
C GLN A 266 13.64 4.48 -12.94
N LEU A 267 13.21 3.23 -13.08
CA LEU A 267 11.97 2.75 -12.49
C LEU A 267 12.04 2.79 -10.95
N PRO A 268 10.98 3.25 -10.25
CA PRO A 268 10.96 3.31 -8.78
C PRO A 268 11.28 1.99 -8.10
N ILE A 269 10.79 0.87 -8.64
CA ILE A 269 11.05 -0.46 -8.07
C ILE A 269 12.52 -0.85 -8.17
N GLN A 270 13.21 -0.48 -9.25
CA GLN A 270 14.64 -0.72 -9.39
C GLN A 270 15.43 0.09 -8.36
N ARG A 271 15.05 1.37 -8.14
CA ARG A 271 15.66 2.20 -7.09
C ARG A 271 15.48 1.59 -5.70
N ALA A 272 14.30 1.07 -5.40
CA ALA A 272 14.05 0.36 -4.14
C ALA A 272 14.92 -0.90 -4.01
N LEU A 273 15.06 -1.70 -5.06
CA LEU A 273 15.94 -2.87 -5.07
C LEU A 273 17.41 -2.51 -4.85
N HIS A 274 17.91 -1.46 -5.52
CA HIS A 274 19.27 -0.96 -5.30
C HIS A 274 19.47 -0.39 -3.90
N HIS A 275 18.45 0.23 -3.31
CA HIS A 275 18.52 0.69 -1.92
C HIS A 275 18.65 -0.50 -0.97
N VAL A 276 17.80 -1.51 -1.11
CA VAL A 276 17.86 -2.74 -0.29
C VAL A 276 19.23 -3.41 -0.46
N GLU A 277 19.72 -3.58 -1.69
CA GLU A 277 21.05 -4.14 -1.98
C GLU A 277 22.15 -3.41 -1.21
N ARG A 278 22.20 -2.08 -1.30
CA ARG A 278 23.20 -1.29 -0.56
C ARG A 278 23.06 -1.51 0.95
N THR A 279 21.85 -1.39 1.48
CA THR A 279 21.60 -1.50 2.92
C THR A 279 21.82 -2.91 3.48
N SER A 280 21.88 -3.93 2.63
CA SER A 280 22.07 -5.33 3.03
C SER A 280 23.45 -5.92 2.72
N ARG A 281 24.40 -5.15 2.14
CA ARG A 281 25.75 -5.64 1.80
C ARG A 281 26.50 -6.20 3.00
N PHE A 282 26.30 -5.60 4.17
CA PHE A 282 26.85 -6.08 5.42
C PHE A 282 25.75 -6.01 6.51
N TRP A 283 24.99 -7.10 6.64
CA TRP A 283 23.86 -7.19 7.57
C TRP A 283 23.90 -8.51 8.36
N PRO A 284 24.58 -8.56 9.52
CA PRO A 284 24.67 -9.77 10.32
C PRO A 284 23.30 -10.13 10.90
N MET A 285 22.85 -11.37 10.67
CA MET A 285 21.51 -11.83 11.07
C MET A 285 21.38 -12.19 12.55
N VAL A 286 22.51 -12.48 13.20
CA VAL A 286 22.59 -12.99 14.55
C VAL A 286 23.38 -11.99 15.41
N ILE A 287 22.94 -11.80 16.66
CA ILE A 287 23.55 -10.84 17.58
C ILE A 287 25.00 -11.25 17.90
N SER A 288 25.28 -12.54 18.09
CA SER A 288 26.63 -13.04 18.39
C SER A 288 27.63 -12.93 17.23
N ASP A 289 27.16 -12.77 15.99
CA ASP A 289 28.02 -12.66 14.79
C ASP A 289 28.58 -11.23 14.57
N SER A 290 28.18 -10.26 15.39
CA SER A 290 28.57 -8.86 15.21
C SER A 290 28.92 -8.17 16.51
N ILE A 291 30.02 -7.42 16.53
CA ILE A 291 30.37 -6.49 17.60
C ILE A 291 29.90 -5.09 17.23
N ILE A 292 30.14 -4.64 16.00
CA ILE A 292 29.88 -3.25 15.60
C ILE A 292 28.39 -2.91 15.72
N PHE A 293 27.50 -3.82 15.32
CA PHE A 293 26.07 -3.55 15.40
C PHE A 293 25.50 -3.66 16.82
N ASN A 294 26.20 -4.33 17.74
CA ASN A 294 25.84 -4.35 19.16
C ASN A 294 26.27 -3.07 19.88
N MET A 295 27.16 -2.28 19.28
CA MET A 295 27.58 -0.96 19.76
C MET A 295 27.07 0.18 18.85
N ALA A 296 25.90 0.02 18.22
CA ALA A 296 25.32 0.98 17.28
C ALA A 296 25.40 2.44 17.78
N SER A 297 25.09 2.69 19.06
CA SER A 297 25.15 4.03 19.66
C SER A 297 26.54 4.69 19.66
N HIS A 298 27.61 3.90 19.59
CA HIS A 298 29.00 4.38 19.57
C HIS A 298 29.52 4.57 18.15
N ILE A 299 28.95 3.87 17.17
CA ILE A 299 29.37 3.95 15.77
C ILE A 299 28.43 4.81 14.93
N ASP A 300 27.25 5.17 15.44
CA ASP A 300 26.35 6.11 14.79
C ASP A 300 27.05 7.48 14.60
N PRO A 301 26.89 8.13 13.44
CA PRO A 301 25.97 7.78 12.34
C PRO A 301 26.58 6.90 11.23
N LEU A 302 27.78 6.36 11.39
CA LEU A 302 28.58 5.74 10.31
C LEU A 302 27.81 4.68 9.49
N PRO A 303 27.18 3.64 10.06
CA PRO A 303 26.47 2.63 9.27
C PRO A 303 25.32 3.22 8.45
N SER A 304 24.57 4.17 9.02
CA SER A 304 23.44 4.83 8.36
C SER A 304 23.87 5.74 7.20
N MET A 305 25.10 6.27 7.25
CA MET A 305 25.64 7.13 6.20
C MET A 305 26.22 6.31 5.05
N LEU A 306 26.94 5.21 5.33
CA LEU A 306 27.59 4.37 4.31
C LEU A 306 26.62 3.74 3.29
N VAL A 307 25.34 3.63 3.62
CA VAL A 307 24.31 3.08 2.72
C VAL A 307 23.75 4.11 1.73
N LYS A 308 24.12 5.39 1.85
CA LYS A 308 23.72 6.46 0.93
C LYS A 308 24.36 6.27 -0.45
N GLU A 309 23.69 6.79 -1.49
CA GLU A 309 24.23 6.76 -2.86
C GLU A 309 25.45 7.67 -3.02
N ARG A 310 25.48 8.78 -2.29
CA ARG A 310 26.57 9.75 -2.25
C ARG A 310 26.66 10.32 -0.85
N LEU A 311 27.89 10.59 -0.40
CA LEU A 311 28.17 11.32 0.83
C LEU A 311 28.47 12.77 0.46
N SER A 312 27.94 13.72 1.24
CA SER A 312 28.43 15.10 1.26
C SER A 312 29.75 15.20 2.03
N ASP A 313 30.41 16.36 1.97
CA ASP A 313 31.62 16.62 2.75
C ASP A 313 31.32 16.58 4.27
N ASP A 314 30.14 17.05 4.68
CA ASP A 314 29.66 16.94 6.07
C ASP A 314 29.42 15.47 6.48
N ASP A 315 28.80 14.66 5.60
CA ASP A 315 28.59 13.23 5.86
C ASP A 315 29.93 12.51 6.02
N GLU A 316 30.91 12.83 5.16
CA GLU A 316 32.27 12.28 5.26
C GLU A 316 32.95 12.66 6.59
N LEU A 317 32.82 13.92 7.02
CA LEU A 317 33.38 14.39 8.28
C LEU A 317 32.77 13.64 9.48
N GLU A 318 31.46 13.46 9.51
CA GLU A 318 30.78 12.67 10.55
C GLU A 318 31.19 11.20 10.55
N CYS A 319 31.39 10.59 9.37
CA CYS A 319 31.94 9.24 9.27
C CYS A 319 33.35 9.15 9.90
N ARG A 320 34.22 10.14 9.62
CA ARG A 320 35.58 10.19 10.20
C ARG A 320 35.54 10.38 11.72
N LYS A 321 34.64 11.24 12.22
CA LYS A 321 34.45 11.44 13.67
C LYS A 321 34.06 10.14 14.38
N ALA A 322 33.18 9.34 13.78
CA ALA A 322 32.80 8.04 14.33
C ALA A 322 33.99 7.07 14.38
N ILE A 323 34.84 7.03 13.34
CA ILE A 323 36.08 6.22 13.34
C ILE A 323 37.04 6.68 14.45
N PHE A 324 37.26 7.99 14.60
CA PHE A 324 38.13 8.51 15.66
C PHE A 324 37.55 8.29 17.06
N HIS A 325 36.22 8.27 17.22
CA HIS A 325 35.59 7.89 18.48
C HIS A 325 35.98 6.46 18.89
N VAL A 326 35.93 5.51 17.94
CA VAL A 326 36.32 4.12 18.15
C VAL A 326 37.82 3.99 18.51
N VAL A 327 38.70 4.75 17.86
CA VAL A 327 40.12 4.85 18.27
C VAL A 327 40.24 5.34 19.72
N GLY A 328 39.45 6.34 20.09
CA GLY A 328 39.34 6.82 21.46
C GLY A 328 38.91 5.73 22.45
N MET A 329 37.93 4.89 22.09
CA MET A 329 37.49 3.77 22.93
C MET A 329 38.62 2.75 23.15
N GLU A 330 39.35 2.39 22.09
CA GLU A 330 40.48 1.45 22.16
C GLU A 330 41.62 1.98 23.03
N THR A 331 42.01 3.25 22.85
CA THR A 331 43.08 3.88 23.66
C THR A 331 42.73 3.95 25.15
N ARG A 332 41.45 4.16 25.48
CA ARG A 332 40.94 4.08 26.86
C ARG A 332 40.66 2.66 27.33
N ASN A 333 40.85 1.67 26.45
CA ASN A 333 40.65 0.25 26.70
C ASN A 333 39.24 -0.04 27.26
N GLU A 334 38.23 0.64 26.69
CA GLU A 334 36.82 0.52 27.10
C GLU A 334 36.27 -0.89 26.81
N PRO A 335 35.33 -1.40 27.62
CA PRO A 335 34.73 -2.70 27.37
C PRO A 335 33.78 -2.67 26.16
N LEU A 336 33.90 -3.64 25.25
CA LEU A 336 33.00 -3.82 24.11
C LEU A 336 31.83 -4.76 24.45
N PRO A 337 30.63 -4.56 23.87
CA PRO A 337 29.47 -5.41 24.08
C PRO A 337 29.60 -6.72 23.29
N VAL A 338 30.36 -7.67 23.83
CA VAL A 338 30.55 -9.01 23.23
C VAL A 338 29.60 -9.99 23.92
N ASN A 339 28.64 -10.55 23.18
CA ASN A 339 27.74 -11.57 23.70
C ASN A 339 28.43 -12.94 23.69
N LEU A 340 28.88 -13.38 24.86
CA LEU A 340 29.49 -14.70 25.07
C LEU A 340 28.41 -15.76 25.28
N THR A 341 27.79 -16.25 24.22
CA THR A 341 27.00 -17.48 24.27
C THR A 341 27.92 -18.70 24.15
N GLY A 342 28.09 -19.45 25.25
CA GLY A 342 28.24 -20.91 25.16
C GLY A 342 29.59 -21.56 25.43
N THR A 343 30.73 -20.85 25.42
CA THR A 343 32.00 -21.47 25.85
C THR A 343 32.77 -20.56 26.78
N ARG A 344 33.05 -21.08 27.98
CA ARG A 344 33.93 -20.51 28.99
C ARG A 344 35.38 -20.56 28.48
N ILE A 345 35.66 -19.84 27.40
CA ILE A 345 37.01 -19.64 26.89
C ILE A 345 37.68 -18.65 27.84
N LYS A 346 38.76 -19.13 28.42
CA LYS A 346 39.58 -18.45 29.41
C LYS A 346 40.17 -17.18 28.78
N GLY A 347 39.47 -16.06 28.95
CA GLY A 347 39.94 -14.70 28.66
C GLY A 347 40.21 -14.39 27.19
N ASN A 348 39.19 -13.98 26.44
CA ASN A 348 39.45 -13.15 25.25
C ASN A 348 40.12 -11.87 25.75
N LYS A 349 41.42 -11.72 25.47
CA LYS A 349 42.14 -10.48 25.80
C LYS A 349 41.41 -9.33 25.11
N ARG A 350 41.21 -8.21 25.80
CA ARG A 350 40.48 -7.04 25.26
C ARG A 350 41.02 -6.58 23.91
N GLU A 351 42.33 -6.70 23.72
CA GLU A 351 43.04 -6.52 22.45
C GLU A 351 42.49 -7.38 21.30
N GLN A 352 42.14 -8.65 21.55
CA GLN A 352 41.51 -9.52 20.54
C GLN A 352 40.07 -9.06 20.19
N GLN A 353 39.33 -8.52 21.16
CA GLN A 353 37.98 -8.00 20.92
C GLN A 353 38.04 -6.75 20.01
N TYR A 354 38.97 -5.84 20.27
CA TYR A 354 39.20 -4.68 19.41
C TYR A 354 39.73 -5.09 18.03
N SER A 355 40.62 -6.08 17.96
CA SER A 355 41.09 -6.64 16.69
C SER A 355 39.94 -7.20 15.83
N GLN A 356 39.01 -7.95 16.45
CA GLN A 356 37.83 -8.48 15.78
C GLN A 356 36.88 -7.34 15.34
N MET A 357 36.61 -6.38 16.23
CA MET A 357 35.78 -5.21 15.93
C MET A 357 36.34 -4.40 14.75
N TRP A 358 37.65 -4.14 14.71
CA TRP A 358 38.31 -3.45 13.58
C TRP A 358 38.25 -4.24 12.28
N SER A 359 38.35 -5.58 12.34
CA SER A 359 38.16 -6.42 11.16
C SER A 359 36.73 -6.34 10.62
N GLU A 360 35.75 -6.31 11.52
CA GLU A 360 34.35 -6.21 11.16
C GLU A 360 34.01 -4.82 10.60
N LEU A 361 34.49 -3.75 11.25
CA LEU A 361 34.30 -2.37 10.80
C LEU A 361 34.94 -2.13 9.43
N GLU A 362 36.14 -2.69 9.20
CA GLU A 362 36.77 -2.67 7.88
C GLU A 362 35.92 -3.40 6.82
N THR A 363 35.35 -4.55 7.17
CA THR A 363 34.49 -5.32 6.27
C THR A 363 33.25 -4.52 5.88
N LEU A 364 32.61 -3.87 6.86
CA LEU A 364 31.50 -2.94 6.62
C LEU A 364 31.92 -1.83 5.66
N VAL A 365 32.97 -1.05 5.98
CA VAL A 365 33.35 0.10 5.15
C VAL A 365 33.79 -0.33 3.75
N ARG A 366 34.52 -1.45 3.61
CA ARG A 366 34.92 -2.00 2.30
C ARG A 366 33.73 -2.39 1.43
N ALA A 367 32.65 -2.92 2.02
CA ALA A 367 31.44 -3.26 1.28
C ALA A 367 30.79 -2.03 0.60
N HIS A 368 31.09 -0.82 1.09
CA HIS A 368 30.55 0.43 0.58
C HIS A 368 31.57 1.31 -0.17
N ALA A 369 32.87 0.98 -0.12
CA ALA A 369 33.94 1.81 -0.67
C ALA A 369 33.81 2.13 -2.17
N ASN A 370 33.23 1.22 -2.96
CA ASN A 370 33.05 1.41 -4.40
C ASN A 370 31.81 2.25 -4.77
N THR A 371 31.07 2.78 -3.79
CA THR A 371 29.82 3.52 -4.04
C THR A 371 30.10 4.96 -4.51
N SER A 372 31.11 5.62 -3.93
CA SER A 372 31.60 6.93 -4.40
C SER A 372 33.04 7.19 -3.91
N GLU A 373 33.72 8.17 -4.49
CA GLU A 373 35.07 8.58 -4.04
C GLU A 373 35.09 9.00 -2.56
N ALA A 374 34.01 9.61 -2.06
CA ALA A 374 33.90 9.96 -0.64
C ALA A 374 33.88 8.70 0.27
N HIS A 375 33.19 7.62 -0.14
CA HIS A 375 33.22 6.35 0.60
C HIS A 375 34.63 5.74 0.61
N LYS A 376 35.38 5.91 -0.48
CA LYS A 376 36.77 5.45 -0.58
C LYS A 376 37.69 6.23 0.38
N ARG A 377 37.51 7.54 0.52
CA ARG A 377 38.23 8.34 1.52
C ARG A 377 37.90 7.94 2.97
N VAL A 378 36.65 7.57 3.25
CA VAL A 378 36.29 7.00 4.57
C VAL A 378 37.03 5.69 4.83
N LEU A 379 37.18 4.82 3.82
CA LEU A 379 37.99 3.60 3.93
C LEU A 379 39.47 3.92 4.19
N GLU A 380 40.05 4.88 3.46
CA GLU A 380 41.44 5.30 3.66
C GLU A 380 41.68 5.77 5.09
N CYS A 381 40.80 6.63 5.62
CA CYS A 381 40.84 7.08 7.01
C CYS A 381 40.80 5.92 8.02
N LEU A 382 39.94 4.92 7.78
CA LEU A 382 39.87 3.73 8.64
C LEU A 382 41.16 2.91 8.60
N LEU A 383 41.73 2.70 7.41
CA LEU A 383 42.97 1.94 7.25
C LEU A 383 44.18 2.64 7.88
N GLU A 384 44.21 3.97 7.87
CA GLU A 384 45.21 4.77 8.58
C GLU A 384 45.12 4.60 10.10
N CYS A 385 43.89 4.59 10.64
CA CYS A 385 43.65 4.40 12.07
C CYS A 385 43.97 2.96 12.55
N LYS A 386 43.76 1.96 11.70
CA LYS A 386 43.97 0.54 12.03
C LYS A 386 45.44 0.11 11.99
N LYS A 387 46.33 0.82 11.28
CA LYS A 387 47.74 0.43 11.15
C LYS A 387 48.36 0.25 12.55
N PRO A 388 49.10 -0.85 12.80
CA PRO A 388 49.57 -1.17 14.14
C PRO A 388 50.48 -0.05 14.66
N SER A 389 50.17 0.42 15.87
CA SER A 389 51.04 1.31 16.67
C SER A 389 52.40 0.68 17.02
N ASP A 390 52.69 -0.55 16.57
CA ASP A 390 53.92 -1.29 16.85
C ASP A 390 55.15 -0.83 16.05
N ASP A 391 54.99 -0.25 14.86
CA ASP A 391 56.16 0.21 14.08
C ASP A 391 56.77 1.52 14.62
N ARG A 392 56.05 2.26 15.47
CA ARG A 392 56.60 3.47 16.12
C ARG A 392 57.59 3.14 17.24
N ARG A 393 57.64 1.90 17.74
CA ARG A 393 58.58 1.50 18.81
C ARG A 393 59.95 1.05 18.31
N LYS A 394 60.19 1.01 16.99
CA LYS A 394 61.49 0.60 16.42
C LYS A 394 62.21 1.68 15.59
N LEU A 395 61.65 2.88 15.47
CA LEU A 395 62.25 3.97 14.68
C LEU A 395 62.55 5.24 15.48
N ASP A 396 62.95 5.12 16.76
CA ASP A 396 63.50 6.24 17.54
C ASP A 396 65.03 6.14 17.70
N LYS A 397 65.72 5.88 16.58
CA LYS A 397 67.16 6.09 16.44
C LYS A 397 67.56 6.56 15.04
N THR A 398 66.82 7.52 14.48
CA THR A 398 67.34 8.49 13.48
C THR A 398 66.27 9.55 13.27
N GLY A 399 66.58 10.78 13.68
CA GLY A 399 65.61 11.88 13.67
C GLY A 399 65.30 12.39 12.27
N SER A 400 64.01 12.41 11.92
CA SER A 400 63.40 13.34 10.95
C SER A 400 61.87 13.09 10.85
N GLY A 401 61.10 13.35 11.91
CA GLY A 401 59.65 13.09 11.92
C GLY A 401 58.88 13.88 12.97
N LYS A 402 59.16 15.19 13.10
CA LYS A 402 58.54 16.08 14.12
C LYS A 402 57.32 16.87 13.61
N GLU A 403 56.98 16.81 12.33
CA GLU A 403 55.90 17.64 11.76
C GLU A 403 54.52 16.94 11.79
N ASP A 404 54.42 15.64 11.47
CA ASP A 404 53.09 14.97 11.39
C ASP A 404 52.46 14.58 12.74
N LEU A 405 53.26 14.43 13.79
CA LEU A 405 52.75 14.24 15.17
C LEU A 405 52.16 15.55 15.72
N SER A 406 52.63 16.70 15.24
CA SER A 406 52.21 18.03 15.68
C SER A 406 50.80 18.37 15.21
N GLU A 407 50.39 17.95 14.00
CA GLU A 407 49.05 18.23 13.48
C GLU A 407 47.97 17.41 14.19
N VAL A 408 48.25 16.13 14.45
CA VAL A 408 47.33 15.27 15.20
C VAL A 408 47.17 15.83 16.62
N GLU A 409 48.27 16.11 17.32
CA GLU A 409 48.25 16.68 18.68
C GLU A 409 47.64 18.09 18.75
N SER A 410 47.75 18.88 17.68
CA SER A 410 47.05 20.17 17.52
C SER A 410 45.54 19.95 17.37
N ALA A 411 45.11 19.00 16.54
CA ALA A 411 43.69 18.65 16.39
C ALA A 411 43.07 18.13 17.70
N TRP A 412 43.83 17.39 18.51
CA TRP A 412 43.41 16.97 19.86
C TRP A 412 43.22 18.16 20.82
N LYS A 413 44.12 19.15 20.77
CA LYS A 413 44.01 20.37 21.58
C LYS A 413 42.84 21.25 21.15
N ASP A 414 42.59 21.34 19.85
CA ASP A 414 41.48 22.13 19.31
C ASP A 414 40.12 21.48 19.59
N LEU A 415 40.04 20.14 19.58
CA LEU A 415 38.82 19.40 19.93
C LEU A 415 38.49 19.47 21.42
N ASP A 416 39.49 19.34 22.30
CA ASP A 416 39.29 19.48 23.76
C ASP A 416 38.91 20.93 24.13
N LYS A 417 39.46 21.92 23.41
CA LYS A 417 39.10 23.34 23.55
C LYS A 417 37.67 23.61 23.05
N TYR A 418 37.23 22.99 21.95
CA TYR A 418 35.88 23.12 21.42
C TYR A 418 34.81 22.47 22.32
N GLN A 419 35.12 21.33 22.93
CA GLN A 419 34.20 20.66 23.87
C GLN A 419 33.99 21.46 25.17
N LYS A 420 34.99 22.23 25.60
CA LYS A 420 34.94 23.07 26.81
C LYS A 420 34.31 24.44 26.59
N MET A 421 34.05 24.85 25.35
CA MET A 421 33.42 26.14 25.02
C MET A 421 31.90 26.12 25.24
N THR A 422 31.38 27.25 25.71
CA THR A 422 29.94 27.50 25.83
C THR A 422 29.28 27.66 24.45
N ASP A 423 27.97 27.47 24.35
CA ASP A 423 27.25 27.52 23.06
C ASP A 423 27.33 28.89 22.35
N HIS A 424 27.60 29.96 23.11
CA HIS A 424 27.85 31.29 22.57
C HIS A 424 29.24 31.37 21.91
N GLU A 425 30.27 30.80 22.55
CA GLU A 425 31.66 30.79 22.05
C GLU A 425 31.82 29.90 20.82
N LYS A 426 31.11 28.77 20.75
CA LYS A 426 31.09 27.91 19.54
C LYS A 426 30.54 28.61 18.30
N ARG A 427 29.58 29.53 18.48
CA ARG A 427 29.00 30.33 17.37
C ARG A 427 29.91 31.45 16.89
N GLU A 428 30.73 32.01 17.79
CA GLU A 428 31.75 33.01 17.46
C GLU A 428 32.96 32.35 16.79
N PHE A 429 33.40 31.18 17.28
CA PHE A 429 34.50 30.40 16.69
C PHE A 429 34.23 30.06 15.22
N ASN A 430 32.99 29.70 14.88
CA ASN A 430 32.57 29.40 13.50
C ASN A 430 32.37 30.65 12.61
N LYS A 431 32.43 31.87 13.16
CA LYS A 431 32.33 33.12 12.38
C LYS A 431 33.69 33.68 11.99
N VAL A 432 34.76 33.34 12.71
CA VAL A 432 36.08 33.99 12.57
C VAL A 432 36.88 33.47 11.36
N GLU A 433 36.51 32.33 10.75
CA GLU A 433 37.13 31.84 9.51
C GLU A 433 36.54 32.41 8.20
N ALA A 434 35.53 33.28 8.28
CA ALA A 434 35.00 33.97 7.09
C ALA A 434 35.53 35.43 7.04
N ALA A 435 36.57 35.66 6.24
CA ALA A 435 37.04 37.00 5.84
C ALA A 435 36.26 37.53 4.60
N PRO A 436 36.26 38.86 4.31
CA PRO A 436 35.02 39.61 4.03
C PRO A 436 34.75 40.10 2.58
N GLU A 437 33.45 40.33 2.34
CA GLU A 437 32.73 41.25 1.42
C GLU A 437 32.85 41.16 -0.13
N ASP A 438 31.69 41.00 -0.81
CA ASP A 438 31.04 42.13 -1.50
C ASP A 438 29.49 41.92 -1.64
N THR A 439 28.82 43.07 -1.66
CA THR A 439 27.42 43.48 -1.42
C THR A 439 26.41 43.13 -2.53
N GLY A 440 25.26 42.49 -2.24
CA GLY A 440 23.92 43.11 -2.03
C GLY A 440 22.88 42.62 -3.09
N PRO A 441 21.53 42.84 -2.96
CA PRO A 441 20.72 43.28 -1.82
C PRO A 441 19.47 42.39 -1.48
N LEU A 442 19.23 42.28 -0.16
CA LEU A 442 17.97 42.34 0.61
C LEU A 442 16.59 42.10 -0.05
N VAL A 443 15.86 41.07 0.44
CA VAL A 443 14.40 41.15 0.69
C VAL A 443 14.01 40.45 2.01
N LYS A 444 13.67 41.30 3.00
CA LYS A 444 12.75 41.18 4.15
C LYS A 444 12.47 39.81 4.80
N ARG A 445 12.99 39.67 6.03
CA ARG A 445 12.34 38.91 7.13
C ARG A 445 11.06 39.63 7.60
N LEU A 446 9.99 38.87 7.86
CA LEU A 446 8.99 39.24 8.87
C LEU A 446 8.64 38.05 9.76
N ARG A 447 8.34 38.38 11.01
CA ARG A 447 8.55 37.63 12.26
C ARG A 447 7.56 36.50 12.53
N SER A 448 8.09 35.53 13.28
CA SER A 448 7.38 34.58 14.13
C SER A 448 6.56 35.29 15.22
N GLY A 449 5.32 34.86 15.42
CA GLY A 449 4.49 35.16 16.58
C GLY A 449 4.13 33.85 17.27
N PHE A 450 4.72 33.61 18.43
CA PHE A 450 4.36 32.55 19.36
C PHE A 450 3.06 32.93 20.07
N THR A 451 2.06 32.04 20.02
CA THR A 451 1.06 31.86 21.07
C THR A 451 0.86 30.35 21.24
N GLU A 452 1.39 29.81 22.33
CA GLU A 452 1.00 28.52 22.92
C GLU A 452 0.08 28.79 24.13
N PRO A 453 -0.64 27.79 24.71
CA PRO A 453 -0.55 26.35 24.46
C PRO A 453 -1.90 25.62 24.30
N LEU A 454 -1.92 24.53 23.51
CA LEU A 454 -2.67 23.34 23.92
C LEU A 454 -1.93 22.08 23.48
N VAL A 455 -1.41 21.37 24.47
CA VAL A 455 -0.70 20.10 24.36
C VAL A 455 -1.64 19.00 23.87
N LYS A 456 -1.32 18.38 22.72
CA LYS A 456 -1.34 16.92 22.56
C LYS A 456 -0.15 16.52 21.68
N THR A 457 0.76 15.79 22.29
CA THR A 457 1.97 15.22 21.70
C THR A 457 1.62 14.32 20.50
N SER A 458 1.88 14.79 19.28
CA SER A 458 1.87 13.95 18.09
C SER A 458 3.28 13.45 17.84
N GLY A 459 3.51 12.15 18.02
CA GLY A 459 4.75 11.50 17.61
C GLY A 459 5.02 11.73 16.12
N LYS A 460 6.29 11.72 15.73
CA LYS A 460 6.76 11.90 14.35
C LYS A 460 5.91 11.05 13.40
N GLN A 461 5.06 11.69 12.60
CA GLN A 461 4.18 11.02 11.65
C GLN A 461 5.04 10.38 10.55
N SER A 462 4.84 9.09 10.28
CA SER A 462 5.61 8.38 9.26
C SER A 462 5.15 8.80 7.86
N LEU A 463 6.02 8.70 6.85
CA LEU A 463 5.66 8.96 5.46
C LEU A 463 4.48 8.08 5.00
N LEU A 464 4.34 6.87 5.56
CA LEU A 464 3.19 6.01 5.34
C LEU A 464 1.92 6.57 5.99
N SER A 465 1.96 7.14 7.20
CA SER A 465 0.76 7.74 7.80
C SER A 465 0.35 9.01 7.05
N ILE A 466 1.32 9.82 6.63
CA ILE A 466 1.09 10.99 5.77
C ILE A 466 0.49 10.55 4.43
N TRP A 467 1.05 9.53 3.79
CA TRP A 467 0.54 8.99 2.53
C TRP A 467 -0.83 8.34 2.70
N THR A 468 -1.05 7.52 3.73
CA THR A 468 -2.34 6.87 3.99
C THR A 468 -3.42 7.91 4.26
N ASN A 469 -3.11 8.96 5.03
CA ASN A 469 -4.03 10.07 5.28
C ASN A 469 -4.27 10.88 4.01
N ARG A 470 -3.22 11.13 3.21
CA ARG A 470 -3.33 11.81 1.91
C ARG A 470 -4.14 10.98 0.92
N ILE A 471 -3.95 9.68 0.85
CA ILE A 471 -4.70 8.77 0.00
C ILE A 471 -6.14 8.67 0.46
N LYS A 472 -6.41 8.54 1.76
CA LYS A 472 -7.77 8.61 2.28
C LYS A 472 -8.44 9.94 1.92
N SER A 473 -7.72 11.05 2.06
CA SER A 473 -8.21 12.39 1.70
C SER A 473 -8.40 12.60 0.19
N VAL A 474 -7.48 12.11 -0.63
CA VAL A 474 -7.53 12.20 -2.09
C VAL A 474 -8.60 11.24 -2.63
N HIS A 475 -8.75 10.07 -2.04
CA HIS A 475 -9.77 9.09 -2.41
C HIS A 475 -11.16 9.54 -1.99
N SER A 476 -11.31 10.20 -0.83
CA SER A 476 -12.56 10.89 -0.49
C SER A 476 -12.89 12.06 -1.43
N GLN A 477 -11.91 12.58 -2.15
CA GLN A 477 -12.05 13.66 -3.15
C GLN A 477 -12.04 13.16 -4.60
N ARG A 478 -11.84 11.85 -4.84
CA ARG A 478 -11.76 11.23 -6.18
C ARG A 478 -13.07 10.64 -6.65
N HIS A 479 -14.17 10.91 -5.95
CA HIS A 479 -15.44 10.91 -6.64
C HIS A 479 -15.37 12.07 -7.63
N GLU A 480 -15.19 11.79 -8.93
CA GLU A 480 -15.72 12.71 -9.92
C GLU A 480 -17.18 12.87 -9.56
N GLU A 481 -17.50 14.07 -9.05
CA GLU A 481 -18.84 14.39 -8.64
C GLU A 481 -19.72 14.20 -9.86
N PHE A 482 -20.81 13.45 -9.69
CA PHE A 482 -21.75 13.19 -10.78
C PHE A 482 -22.11 14.52 -11.45
N ILE A 483 -21.80 14.67 -12.74
CA ILE A 483 -21.94 15.94 -13.48
C ILE A 483 -23.35 16.52 -13.31
N GLY A 484 -24.38 15.65 -13.31
CA GLY A 484 -25.76 16.07 -13.07
C GLY A 484 -26.05 16.63 -11.67
N ARG A 485 -25.16 16.46 -10.68
CA ARG A 485 -25.19 17.12 -9.36
C ARG A 485 -24.37 18.42 -9.34
N GLN A 486 -23.30 18.51 -10.12
CA GLN A 486 -22.56 19.78 -10.27
C GLN A 486 -23.40 20.84 -10.99
N GLU A 487 -24.23 20.41 -11.93
CA GLU A 487 -25.02 21.31 -12.79
C GLU A 487 -26.47 21.50 -12.33
N ASN A 488 -26.90 20.88 -11.22
CA ASN A 488 -28.28 21.03 -10.72
C ASN A 488 -28.30 21.44 -9.25
N LYS A 489 -29.02 22.54 -8.94
CA LYS A 489 -29.17 23.06 -7.56
C LYS A 489 -30.18 22.26 -6.71
N GLY A 490 -30.70 21.15 -7.23
CA GLY A 490 -31.70 20.29 -6.59
C GLY A 490 -31.17 18.90 -6.24
N THR A 491 -31.96 18.14 -5.48
CA THR A 491 -31.64 16.75 -5.06
C THR A 491 -31.84 15.70 -6.15
N ILE A 492 -32.40 16.08 -7.30
CA ILE A 492 -32.67 15.22 -8.46
C ILE A 492 -32.00 15.85 -9.69
N ALA A 493 -31.27 15.06 -10.47
CA ALA A 493 -30.60 15.52 -11.68
C ALA A 493 -31.51 15.31 -12.89
N ASP A 494 -31.67 16.36 -13.70
CA ASP A 494 -32.46 16.28 -14.93
C ASP A 494 -31.64 15.60 -16.03
N LEU A 495 -32.12 14.46 -16.52
CA LEU A 495 -31.53 13.74 -17.64
C LEU A 495 -32.03 14.36 -18.97
N TYR A 496 -31.20 14.31 -20.01
CA TYR A 496 -31.55 14.75 -21.37
C TYR A 496 -31.92 16.24 -21.54
N ARG A 497 -31.26 17.15 -20.79
CA ARG A 497 -31.47 18.62 -20.92
C ARG A 497 -31.43 19.14 -22.36
N HIS A 498 -30.54 18.61 -23.19
CA HIS A 498 -30.42 18.96 -24.61
C HIS A 498 -31.69 18.68 -25.43
N MET A 499 -32.61 17.82 -24.95
CA MET A 499 -33.89 17.58 -25.61
C MET A 499 -34.96 18.62 -25.25
N PHE A 500 -34.79 19.36 -24.15
CA PHE A 500 -35.69 20.44 -23.73
C PHE A 500 -35.18 21.83 -24.12
N GLU A 501 -33.91 21.95 -24.50
CA GLU A 501 -33.30 23.21 -24.96
C GLU A 501 -33.68 23.57 -26.41
N ASN A 502 -34.23 22.62 -27.20
CA ASN A 502 -34.61 22.85 -28.59
C ASN A 502 -36.08 23.27 -28.82
N ASP A 503 -36.93 23.29 -27.78
CA ASP A 503 -38.33 23.74 -27.91
C ASP A 503 -38.50 25.27 -27.74
N GLY A 504 -37.40 26.02 -27.76
CA GLY A 504 -37.37 27.45 -27.44
C GLY A 504 -37.51 28.42 -28.61
N ASN A 505 -37.96 28.00 -29.81
CA ASN A 505 -38.16 28.92 -30.93
C ASN A 505 -39.12 28.38 -32.00
N GLU A 506 -40.40 28.22 -31.67
CA GLU A 506 -41.48 28.37 -32.66
C GLU A 506 -42.78 28.75 -31.93
N GLU A 507 -43.16 30.04 -32.02
CA GLU A 507 -44.48 30.50 -31.63
C GLU A 507 -45.52 29.86 -32.56
N ILE A 508 -46.24 28.85 -32.08
CA ILE A 508 -47.47 28.37 -32.72
C ILE A 508 -48.65 29.04 -32.01
N PRO A 509 -49.49 29.83 -32.72
CA PRO A 509 -50.55 30.59 -32.10
C PRO A 509 -51.65 29.68 -31.55
N VAL A 510 -52.03 29.98 -30.31
CA VAL A 510 -53.06 29.31 -29.52
C VAL A 510 -54.42 29.34 -30.24
N GLY A 511 -54.98 28.16 -30.50
CA GLY A 511 -56.41 27.96 -30.74
C GLY A 511 -57.00 27.09 -29.63
N LYS A 512 -57.78 27.70 -28.73
CA LYS A 512 -58.78 27.02 -27.90
C LYS A 512 -60.07 26.82 -28.71
N PRO A 513 -60.98 25.88 -28.36
CA PRO A 513 -61.07 25.09 -27.13
C PRO A 513 -60.71 23.61 -27.28
#